data_AF-A0A348XHJ8-F1
#
_entry.id   AF-A0A348XHJ8-F1
#
_cell.length_a   1.000
_cell.length_b   1.000
_cell.length_c   1.000
_cell.angle_alpha   90.00
_cell.angle_beta   90.00
_cell.angle_gamma   90.00
#
_symmetry.space_group_name_H-M   'P 1'
#
loop_
_entity.id
_entity.type
_entity.pdbx_description
1 polymer ?
#
loop_
_entity_poly.entity_id
_entity_poly.type
_entity_poly.pdbx_seq_one_letter_code
_entity_poly.pdbx_strand_id
1 'polypeptide(L)'
;MKSFTALLLTLILAISVQAQRPGGPGGGDRPEPSPEQQALIDQIRQIKADIHAALIAASTEYADLAALESPTFEDRRRMAELRHELVPTEAIELAETLRDLTGQLNDLRPERPPRPDRPERPELTEEQLAAIEAHKAAVKAAHDALNDILVAADATGRYAALLAVEEPTRAERQELNELRRQLIEGSDEAQTQIDAIKALNEQFRTDNPDLRPSPRRVARHLRHEVRQDIAEVRDLNDQLNALLAADSVEYAELIAKEDKTPEDRERIGELRAELIAANEDAQAVADQIQDARQEVRQDVRRLRHVRDHVNGPRPGPVDRTDDGDTGGTE
;
A
#
# COMPACT_ATOMS: atom_id res chain seq x y z
N MET A 1 2.00 -29.13 15.90
CA MET A 1 0.99 -28.78 16.92
C MET A 1 1.27 -27.43 17.58
N LYS A 2 2.47 -27.18 18.13
CA LYS A 2 2.86 -25.89 18.76
C LYS A 2 2.74 -24.65 17.85
N SER A 3 3.04 -24.80 16.56
CA SER A 3 2.94 -23.71 15.57
C SER A 3 1.50 -23.30 15.23
N PHE A 4 0.54 -24.22 15.36
CA PHE A 4 -0.86 -23.94 15.04
C PHE A 4 -1.57 -23.20 16.17
N THR A 5 -1.32 -23.58 17.43
CA THR A 5 -1.82 -22.89 18.63
C THR A 5 -1.24 -21.49 18.76
N ALA A 6 0.05 -21.31 18.47
CA ALA A 6 0.70 -20.01 18.43
C ALA A 6 0.10 -19.08 17.35
N LEU A 7 -0.14 -19.60 16.13
CA LEU A 7 -0.73 -18.82 15.03
C LEU A 7 -2.18 -18.38 15.34
N LEU A 8 -2.89 -19.23 16.09
CA LEU A 8 -4.23 -18.96 16.58
C LEU A 8 -4.28 -17.85 17.62
N LEU A 9 -3.36 -17.86 18.59
CA LEU A 9 -3.28 -16.88 19.68
C LEU A 9 -3.11 -15.45 19.12
N THR A 10 -2.23 -15.29 18.14
CA THR A 10 -1.95 -14.01 17.48
C THR A 10 -3.12 -13.56 16.60
N LEU A 11 -3.78 -14.50 15.88
CA LEU A 11 -4.97 -14.19 15.08
C LEU A 11 -6.13 -13.73 15.99
N ILE A 12 -6.33 -14.39 17.14
CA ILE A 12 -7.42 -14.10 18.09
C ILE A 12 -7.19 -12.79 18.86
N LEU A 13 -5.96 -12.48 19.24
CA LEU A 13 -5.59 -11.19 19.84
C LEU A 13 -5.68 -10.05 18.82
N ALA A 14 -5.34 -10.32 17.54
CA ALA A 14 -5.46 -9.35 16.45
C ALA A 14 -6.90 -9.13 15.96
N ILE A 15 -7.84 -10.03 16.27
CA ILE A 15 -9.27 -9.72 16.18
C ILE A 15 -9.51 -8.62 17.19
N SER A 16 -9.46 -7.37 16.74
CA SER A 16 -10.03 -6.27 17.48
C SER A 16 -11.47 -6.67 17.74
N VAL A 17 -11.86 -6.82 19.02
CA VAL A 17 -13.26 -6.55 19.34
C VAL A 17 -13.37 -5.09 18.94
N GLN A 18 -13.89 -4.83 17.75
CA GLN A 18 -14.36 -3.51 17.40
C GLN A 18 -15.52 -3.26 18.36
N ALA A 19 -15.18 -2.94 19.61
CA ALA A 19 -15.97 -2.15 20.50
C ALA A 19 -16.11 -0.83 19.76
N GLN A 20 -17.17 -0.79 18.95
CA GLN A 20 -17.98 0.36 18.61
C GLN A 20 -17.33 1.67 19.07
N ARG A 21 -16.39 2.19 18.28
CA ARG A 21 -16.07 3.61 18.39
C ARG A 21 -17.32 4.35 17.94
N PRO A 22 -17.92 5.22 18.79
CA PRO A 22 -19.01 6.05 18.36
C PRO A 22 -18.46 7.05 17.34
N GLY A 23 -19.19 7.25 16.24
CA GLY A 23 -18.95 8.36 15.31
C GLY A 23 -17.99 8.07 14.14
N GLY A 24 -18.46 7.28 13.17
CA GLY A 24 -18.05 7.44 11.77
C GLY A 24 -19.10 8.29 11.03
N PRO A 25 -18.73 9.09 10.02
CA PRO A 25 -19.66 9.98 9.31
C PRO A 25 -20.58 9.15 8.41
N GLY A 26 -21.67 8.69 8.99
CA GLY A 26 -22.63 7.77 8.40
C GLY A 26 -23.57 7.28 9.48
N GLY A 27 -24.25 8.23 10.12
CA GLY A 27 -25.21 8.00 11.20
C GLY A 27 -26.43 7.22 10.71
N GLY A 28 -26.30 5.90 10.70
CA GLY A 28 -27.44 5.00 10.83
C GLY A 28 -27.36 4.36 12.21
N ASP A 29 -28.45 4.45 12.96
CA ASP A 29 -28.64 3.80 14.26
C ASP A 29 -28.19 2.34 14.17
N ARG A 30 -26.98 2.07 14.67
CA ARG A 30 -26.53 0.70 14.87
C ARG A 30 -27.07 0.27 16.22
N PRO A 31 -27.83 -0.84 16.29
CA PRO A 31 -28.41 -1.27 17.54
C PRO A 31 -27.32 -1.47 18.59
N GLU A 32 -27.55 -0.94 19.79
CA GLU A 32 -26.72 -1.21 20.95
C GLU A 32 -26.63 -2.73 21.17
N PRO A 33 -25.47 -3.24 21.62
CA PRO A 33 -25.32 -4.66 21.88
C PRO A 33 -26.33 -5.10 22.94
N SER A 34 -26.93 -6.28 22.74
CA SER A 34 -27.81 -6.85 23.76
C SER A 34 -27.04 -7.06 25.07
N PRO A 35 -27.71 -7.09 26.24
CA PRO A 35 -27.03 -7.36 27.52
C PRO A 35 -26.18 -8.64 27.52
N GLU A 36 -26.61 -9.67 26.76
CA GLU A 36 -25.88 -10.92 26.56
C GLU A 36 -24.63 -10.73 25.70
N GLN A 37 -24.72 -9.98 24.60
CA GLN A 37 -23.56 -9.62 23.77
C GLN A 37 -22.56 -8.78 24.57
N GLN A 38 -23.05 -7.84 25.39
CA GLN A 38 -22.21 -6.99 26.22
C GLN A 38 -21.46 -7.80 27.27
N ALA A 39 -22.12 -8.77 27.93
CA ALA A 39 -21.47 -9.68 28.87
C ALA A 39 -20.33 -10.50 28.22
N LEU A 40 -20.55 -11.02 27.01
CA LEU A 40 -19.51 -11.74 26.25
C LEU A 40 -18.35 -10.82 25.84
N ILE A 41 -18.64 -9.58 25.42
CA ILE A 41 -17.62 -8.59 25.09
C ILE A 41 -16.72 -8.30 26.30
N ASP A 42 -17.32 -8.14 27.48
CA ASP A 42 -16.57 -7.85 28.70
C ASP A 42 -15.74 -9.07 29.16
N GLN A 43 -16.27 -10.28 29.03
CA GLN A 43 -15.52 -11.52 29.28
C GLN A 43 -14.33 -11.70 28.31
N ILE A 44 -14.53 -11.46 27.01
CA ILE A 44 -13.44 -11.50 26.01
C ILE A 44 -12.38 -10.45 26.33
N ARG A 45 -12.77 -9.25 26.77
CA ARG A 45 -11.82 -8.19 27.16
C ARG A 45 -10.98 -8.63 28.36
N GLN A 46 -11.61 -9.23 29.37
CA GLN A 46 -10.91 -9.72 30.56
C GLN A 46 -9.91 -10.83 30.21
N ILE A 47 -10.32 -11.84 29.44
CA ILE A 47 -9.42 -12.94 29.03
C ILE A 47 -8.23 -12.43 28.22
N LYS A 48 -8.44 -11.41 27.36
CA LYS A 48 -7.32 -10.78 26.63
C LYS A 48 -6.34 -10.07 27.56
N ALA A 49 -6.83 -9.42 28.61
CA ALA A 49 -5.98 -8.81 29.63
C ALA A 49 -5.20 -9.87 30.42
N ASP A 50 -5.84 -10.99 30.75
CA ASP A 50 -5.21 -12.09 31.50
C ASP A 50 -4.10 -12.77 30.66
N ILE A 51 -4.34 -13.01 29.37
CA ILE A 51 -3.30 -13.50 28.43
C ILE A 51 -2.14 -12.50 28.35
N HIS A 52 -2.45 -11.20 28.29
CA HIS A 52 -1.41 -10.16 28.24
C HIS A 52 -0.57 -10.13 29.51
N ALA A 53 -1.18 -10.26 30.69
CA ALA A 53 -0.50 -10.34 31.97
C ALA A 53 0.38 -11.60 32.07
N ALA A 54 -0.12 -12.75 31.61
CA ALA A 54 0.66 -13.99 31.56
C ALA A 54 1.90 -13.87 30.67
N LEU A 55 1.80 -13.19 29.52
CA LEU A 55 2.93 -12.93 28.62
C LEU A 55 3.95 -11.96 29.22
N ILE A 56 3.50 -10.92 29.93
CA ILE A 56 4.38 -10.02 30.70
C ILE A 56 5.13 -10.80 31.78
N ALA A 57 4.44 -11.67 32.52
CA ALA A 57 5.05 -12.49 33.57
C ALA A 57 6.05 -13.53 33.00
N ALA A 58 5.80 -14.02 31.79
CA ALA A 58 6.63 -15.03 31.13
C ALA A 58 7.88 -14.46 30.43
N SER A 59 7.89 -13.16 30.08
CA SER A 59 9.03 -12.55 29.38
C SER A 59 9.20 -11.07 29.71
N THR A 60 10.41 -10.74 30.19
CA THR A 60 10.85 -9.36 30.38
C THR A 60 10.91 -8.60 29.05
N GLU A 61 11.31 -9.25 27.95
CA GLU A 61 11.34 -8.62 26.61
C GLU A 61 9.93 -8.24 26.15
N TYR A 62 8.93 -9.09 26.42
CA TYR A 62 7.53 -8.76 26.10
C TYR A 62 7.01 -7.62 27.00
N ALA A 63 7.39 -7.62 28.28
CA ALA A 63 7.03 -6.57 29.23
C ALA A 63 7.59 -5.20 28.82
N ASP A 64 8.86 -5.16 28.41
CA ASP A 64 9.55 -3.94 27.98
C ASP A 64 8.90 -3.35 26.71
N LEU A 65 8.60 -4.20 25.73
CA LEU A 65 7.90 -3.77 24.51
C LEU A 65 6.46 -3.30 24.78
N ALA A 66 5.77 -3.94 25.72
CA ALA A 66 4.41 -3.56 26.09
C ALA A 66 4.33 -2.24 26.89
N ALA A 67 5.41 -1.85 27.55
CA ALA A 67 5.50 -0.60 28.31
C ALA A 67 5.81 0.63 27.43
N LEU A 68 6.15 0.44 26.15
CA LEU A 68 6.40 1.53 25.21
C LEU A 68 5.12 2.35 24.95
N GLU A 69 5.20 3.67 25.15
CA GLU A 69 4.08 4.59 24.93
C GLU A 69 3.71 4.72 23.44
N SER A 70 4.68 4.52 22.54
CA SER A 70 4.50 4.58 21.09
C SER A 70 5.33 3.50 20.36
N PRO A 71 4.87 2.23 20.36
CA PRO A 71 5.62 1.14 19.74
C PRO A 71 5.64 1.29 18.22
N THR A 72 6.83 1.15 17.65
CA THR A 72 7.08 1.16 16.21
C THR A 72 6.49 -0.08 15.54
N PHE A 73 6.55 -0.15 14.21
CA PHE A 73 6.12 -1.33 13.47
C PHE A 73 6.94 -2.58 13.86
N GLU A 74 8.26 -2.43 13.97
CA GLU A 74 9.14 -3.53 14.34
C GLU A 74 8.90 -3.99 15.80
N ASP A 75 8.62 -3.07 16.72
CA ASP A 75 8.25 -3.43 18.11
C ASP A 75 6.98 -4.28 18.16
N ARG A 76 5.94 -3.88 17.41
CA ARG A 76 4.69 -4.64 17.32
C ARG A 76 4.88 -6.00 16.66
N ARG A 77 5.78 -6.07 15.68
CA ARG A 77 6.15 -7.32 15.02
C ARG A 77 6.88 -8.23 15.99
N ARG A 78 7.86 -7.72 16.74
CA ARG A 78 8.60 -8.50 17.74
C ARG A 78 7.69 -8.98 18.86
N MET A 79 6.75 -8.15 19.33
CA MET A 79 5.71 -8.60 20.27
C MET A 79 4.84 -9.73 19.70
N ALA A 80 4.51 -9.70 18.40
CA ALA A 80 3.76 -10.79 17.77
C ALA A 80 4.58 -12.08 17.68
N GLU A 81 5.88 -11.99 17.40
CA GLU A 81 6.81 -13.12 17.41
C GLU A 81 6.96 -13.69 18.83
N LEU A 82 7.11 -12.85 19.85
CA LEU A 82 7.16 -13.25 21.25
C LEU A 82 5.87 -13.95 21.71
N ARG A 83 4.69 -13.54 21.23
CA ARG A 83 3.43 -14.28 21.48
C ARG A 83 3.43 -15.68 20.88
N HIS A 84 4.20 -15.90 19.82
CA HIS A 84 4.35 -17.23 19.22
C HIS A 84 5.38 -18.09 19.95
N GLU A 85 6.45 -17.49 20.46
CA GLU A 85 7.54 -18.16 21.16
C GLU A 85 7.16 -18.50 22.62
N LEU A 86 6.53 -17.54 23.31
CA LEU A 86 6.10 -17.64 24.69
C LEU A 86 4.70 -18.25 24.71
N VAL A 87 4.65 -19.58 24.75
CA VAL A 87 3.39 -20.30 24.95
C VAL A 87 3.35 -20.84 26.38
N PRO A 88 3.05 -20.01 27.40
CA PRO A 88 2.78 -20.54 28.73
C PRO A 88 1.50 -21.38 28.65
N THR A 89 1.48 -22.54 29.31
CA THR A 89 0.36 -23.50 29.30
C THR A 89 -0.98 -22.84 29.64
N GLU A 90 -0.96 -21.87 30.56
CA GLU A 90 -2.13 -21.06 30.97
C GLU A 90 -2.67 -20.17 29.84
N ALA A 91 -1.84 -19.66 28.93
CA ALA A 91 -2.30 -18.86 27.79
C ALA A 91 -2.96 -19.71 26.69
N ILE A 92 -2.67 -21.02 26.64
CA ILE A 92 -3.31 -21.94 25.68
C ILE A 92 -4.78 -22.14 26.05
N GLU A 93 -5.06 -22.45 27.32
CA GLU A 93 -6.43 -22.69 27.81
C GLU A 93 -7.29 -21.41 27.72
N LEU A 94 -6.70 -20.26 28.03
CA LEU A 94 -7.36 -18.96 27.87
C LEU A 94 -7.65 -18.63 26.39
N ALA A 95 -6.80 -19.02 25.45
CA ALA A 95 -7.01 -18.78 24.03
C ALA A 95 -8.12 -19.68 23.43
N GLU A 96 -8.26 -20.92 23.90
CA GLU A 96 -9.39 -21.79 23.55
C GLU A 96 -10.71 -21.21 24.07
N THR A 97 -10.72 -20.77 25.33
CA THR A 97 -11.88 -20.08 25.93
C THR A 97 -12.25 -18.82 25.15
N LEU A 98 -11.25 -18.02 24.73
CA LEU A 98 -11.47 -16.81 23.94
C LEU A 98 -12.07 -17.13 22.57
N ARG A 99 -11.62 -18.21 21.91
CA ARG A 99 -12.19 -18.68 20.63
C ARG A 99 -13.67 -19.00 20.79
N ASP A 100 -14.04 -19.76 21.81
CA ASP A 100 -15.41 -20.20 22.03
C ASP A 100 -16.35 -19.02 22.32
N LEU A 101 -15.92 -18.09 23.19
CA LEU A 101 -16.67 -16.86 23.46
C LEU A 101 -16.80 -15.96 22.22
N THR A 102 -15.77 -15.90 21.37
CA THR A 102 -15.83 -15.16 20.11
C THR A 102 -16.80 -15.82 19.12
N GLY A 103 -16.89 -17.17 19.12
CA GLY A 103 -17.89 -17.93 18.39
C GLY A 103 -19.30 -17.57 18.83
N GLN A 104 -19.57 -17.68 20.14
CA GLN A 104 -20.87 -17.32 20.74
C GLN A 104 -21.26 -15.86 20.45
N LEU A 105 -20.31 -14.93 20.54
CA LEU A 105 -20.56 -13.53 20.23
C LEU A 105 -20.90 -13.32 18.73
N ASN A 106 -20.28 -14.08 17.83
CA ASN A 106 -20.59 -14.03 16.41
C ASN A 106 -21.95 -14.65 16.08
N ASP A 107 -22.34 -15.71 16.78
CA ASP A 107 -23.64 -16.37 16.62
C ASP A 107 -24.80 -15.49 17.11
N LEU A 108 -24.55 -14.66 18.13
CA LEU A 108 -25.51 -13.69 18.63
C LEU A 108 -25.61 -12.42 17.76
N ARG A 109 -24.70 -12.19 16.81
CA ARG A 109 -24.81 -11.02 15.93
C ARG A 109 -26.02 -11.21 15.02
N PRO A 110 -26.88 -10.19 14.86
CA PRO A 110 -27.96 -10.26 13.87
C PRO A 110 -27.34 -10.63 12.52
N GLU A 111 -27.97 -11.58 11.82
CA GLU A 111 -27.51 -12.04 10.52
C GLU A 111 -27.11 -10.83 9.70
N ARG A 112 -25.83 -10.77 9.35
CA ARG A 112 -25.36 -9.76 8.42
C ARG A 112 -26.26 -9.93 7.20
N PRO A 113 -26.97 -8.89 6.72
CA PRO A 113 -27.85 -9.03 5.57
C PRO A 113 -27.04 -9.75 4.49
N PRO A 114 -27.62 -10.77 3.82
CA PRO A 114 -26.91 -11.54 2.83
C PRO A 114 -26.17 -10.55 1.95
N ARG A 115 -24.86 -10.73 1.81
CA ARG A 115 -24.10 -9.89 0.90
C ARG A 115 -24.90 -9.92 -0.40
N PRO A 116 -25.28 -8.75 -0.96
CA PRO A 116 -25.98 -8.75 -2.24
C PRO A 116 -25.16 -9.64 -3.16
N ASP A 117 -25.83 -10.61 -3.79
CA ASP A 117 -25.17 -11.56 -4.66
C ASP A 117 -24.22 -10.76 -5.53
N ARG A 118 -22.92 -11.11 -5.45
CA ARG A 118 -21.98 -10.51 -6.37
C ARG A 118 -22.59 -10.80 -7.74
N PRO A 119 -22.79 -9.77 -8.59
CA PRO A 119 -23.27 -10.04 -9.94
C PRO A 119 -22.39 -11.15 -10.48
N GLU A 120 -23.02 -12.26 -10.89
CA GLU A 120 -22.30 -13.38 -11.46
C GLU A 120 -21.39 -12.80 -12.53
N ARG A 121 -20.09 -13.13 -12.44
CA ARG A 121 -19.19 -12.71 -13.50
C ARG A 121 -19.72 -13.38 -14.75
N PRO A 122 -20.00 -12.65 -15.84
CA PRO A 122 -20.42 -13.28 -17.07
C PRO A 122 -19.41 -14.37 -17.40
N GLU A 123 -19.91 -15.58 -17.64
CA GLU A 123 -19.06 -16.68 -18.07
C GLU A 123 -18.40 -16.27 -19.39
N LEU A 124 -17.08 -16.46 -19.45
CA LEU A 124 -16.33 -16.16 -20.66
C LEU A 124 -16.70 -17.17 -21.73
N THR A 125 -16.90 -16.70 -22.96
CA THR A 125 -17.13 -17.61 -24.09
C THR A 125 -15.86 -18.40 -24.39
N GLU A 126 -15.99 -19.56 -25.05
CA GLU A 126 -14.83 -20.35 -25.49
C GLU A 126 -13.88 -19.52 -26.39
N GLU A 127 -14.44 -18.65 -27.23
CA GLU A 127 -13.68 -17.72 -28.06
C GLU A 127 -12.88 -16.72 -27.22
N GLN A 128 -13.48 -16.16 -26.16
CA GLN A 128 -12.80 -15.25 -25.24
C GLN A 128 -11.68 -15.96 -24.45
N LEU A 129 -11.93 -17.19 -24.01
CA LEU A 129 -10.91 -18.01 -23.35
C LEU A 129 -9.74 -18.30 -24.29
N ALA A 130 -10.02 -18.67 -25.54
CA ALA A 130 -9.00 -18.89 -26.56
C ALA A 130 -8.19 -17.62 -26.85
N ALA A 131 -8.86 -16.46 -26.96
CA ALA A 131 -8.19 -15.17 -27.16
C ALA A 131 -7.28 -14.80 -25.96
N ILE A 132 -7.74 -15.04 -24.73
CA ILE A 132 -6.93 -14.82 -23.51
C ILE A 132 -5.70 -15.72 -23.50
N GLU A 133 -5.85 -17.01 -23.79
CA GLU A 133 -4.72 -17.95 -23.79
C GLU A 133 -3.72 -17.63 -24.89
N ALA A 134 -4.18 -17.29 -26.10
CA ALA A 134 -3.32 -16.83 -27.19
C ALA A 134 -2.55 -15.55 -26.81
N HIS A 135 -3.23 -14.58 -26.19
CA HIS A 135 -2.59 -13.35 -25.72
C HIS A 135 -1.57 -13.61 -24.61
N LYS A 136 -1.88 -14.46 -23.63
CA LYS A 136 -0.92 -14.87 -22.59
C LYS A 136 0.33 -15.50 -23.19
N ALA A 137 0.17 -16.40 -24.17
CA ALA A 137 1.29 -17.04 -24.84
C ALA A 137 2.16 -16.01 -25.58
N ALA A 138 1.53 -15.05 -26.26
CA ALA A 138 2.24 -13.99 -26.98
C ALA A 138 3.00 -13.03 -26.04
N VAL A 139 2.37 -12.62 -24.93
CA VAL A 139 3.01 -11.78 -23.89
C VAL A 139 4.17 -12.53 -23.25
N LYS A 140 4.00 -13.81 -22.94
CA LYS A 140 5.07 -14.64 -22.39
C LYS A 140 6.26 -14.72 -23.35
N ALA A 141 6.02 -15.04 -24.63
CA ALA A 141 7.06 -15.11 -25.64
C ALA A 141 7.81 -13.77 -25.80
N ALA A 142 7.09 -12.65 -25.72
CA ALA A 142 7.70 -11.32 -25.80
C ALA A 142 8.56 -11.00 -24.56
N HIS A 143 8.15 -11.43 -23.36
CA HIS A 143 8.96 -11.32 -22.14
C HIS A 143 10.18 -12.24 -22.17
N ASP A 144 10.06 -13.44 -22.71
CA ASP A 144 11.18 -14.37 -22.88
C ASP A 144 12.22 -13.77 -23.84
N ALA A 145 11.80 -13.22 -24.98
CA ALA A 145 12.68 -12.51 -25.91
C ALA A 145 13.36 -11.28 -25.26
N LEU A 146 12.63 -10.53 -24.42
CA LEU A 146 13.22 -9.45 -23.64
C LEU A 146 14.28 -9.98 -22.67
N ASN A 147 14.01 -11.08 -21.98
CA ASN A 147 15.00 -11.67 -21.08
C ASN A 147 16.27 -12.09 -21.83
N ASP A 148 16.15 -12.64 -23.04
CA ASP A 148 17.30 -13.00 -23.87
C ASP A 148 18.16 -11.78 -24.25
N ILE A 149 17.51 -10.66 -24.62
CA ILE A 149 18.19 -9.38 -24.89
C ILE A 149 18.95 -8.92 -23.64
N LEU A 150 18.31 -8.95 -22.47
CA LEU A 150 18.92 -8.49 -21.22
C LEU A 150 20.06 -9.41 -20.76
N VAL A 151 19.93 -10.72 -20.94
CA VAL A 151 21.00 -11.70 -20.69
C VAL A 151 22.20 -11.43 -21.60
N ALA A 152 21.98 -11.08 -22.86
CA ALA A 152 23.05 -10.75 -23.80
C ALA A 152 23.72 -9.40 -23.47
N ALA A 153 22.95 -8.43 -22.96
CA ALA A 153 23.44 -7.11 -22.57
C ALA A 153 24.22 -7.13 -21.24
N ASP A 154 23.91 -8.06 -20.34
CA ASP A 154 24.59 -8.18 -19.05
C ASP A 154 25.97 -8.83 -19.16
N ALA A 155 27.00 -7.99 -19.19
CA ALA A 155 28.40 -8.44 -19.20
C ALA A 155 28.81 -9.26 -17.96
N THR A 156 28.09 -9.17 -16.85
CA THR A 156 28.41 -9.89 -15.60
C THR A 156 27.81 -11.29 -15.55
N GLY A 157 26.78 -11.57 -16.37
CA GLY A 157 26.01 -12.80 -16.34
C GLY A 157 25.16 -13.00 -15.07
N ARG A 158 25.10 -12.01 -14.18
CA ARG A 158 24.35 -12.08 -12.92
C ARG A 158 22.85 -12.16 -13.16
N TYR A 159 22.35 -11.46 -14.17
CA TYR A 159 20.95 -11.48 -14.56
C TYR A 159 20.48 -12.88 -14.96
N ALA A 160 21.27 -13.57 -15.80
CA ALA A 160 21.01 -14.96 -16.20
C ALA A 160 21.04 -15.92 -14.99
N ALA A 161 22.00 -15.73 -14.09
CA ALA A 161 22.11 -16.55 -12.89
C ALA A 161 20.88 -16.40 -11.96
N LEU A 162 20.36 -15.18 -11.80
CA LEU A 162 19.16 -14.91 -11.00
C LEU A 162 17.88 -15.45 -11.65
N LEU A 163 17.78 -15.40 -12.99
CA LEU A 163 16.64 -15.98 -13.73
C LEU A 163 16.56 -17.51 -13.59
N ALA A 164 17.71 -18.19 -13.46
CA ALA A 164 17.78 -19.65 -13.35
C ALA A 164 17.42 -20.18 -11.94
N VAL A 165 17.24 -19.31 -10.93
CA VAL A 165 16.87 -19.72 -9.58
C VAL A 165 15.37 -20.08 -9.55
N GLU A 166 15.06 -21.34 -9.23
CA GLU A 166 13.69 -21.85 -9.20
C GLU A 166 12.85 -21.21 -8.07
N GLU A 167 13.45 -20.99 -6.90
CA GLU A 167 12.82 -20.35 -5.74
C GLU A 167 13.67 -19.18 -5.21
N PRO A 168 13.67 -18.02 -5.89
CA PRO A 168 14.51 -16.90 -5.48
C PRO A 168 13.98 -16.28 -4.19
N THR A 169 14.90 -16.01 -3.27
CA THR A 169 14.67 -15.25 -2.04
C THR A 169 14.16 -13.85 -2.37
N ARG A 170 13.62 -13.15 -1.36
CA ARG A 170 13.15 -11.77 -1.54
C ARG A 170 14.26 -10.83 -2.04
N ALA A 171 15.48 -11.00 -1.51
CA ALA A 171 16.64 -10.19 -1.90
C ALA A 171 17.02 -10.44 -3.36
N GLU A 172 17.07 -11.71 -3.79
CA GLU A 172 17.37 -12.08 -5.18
C GLU A 172 16.31 -11.59 -6.16
N ARG A 173 15.03 -11.57 -5.77
CA ARG A 173 13.97 -10.97 -6.59
C ARG A 173 14.12 -9.46 -6.72
N GLN A 174 14.51 -8.78 -5.65
CA GLN A 174 14.77 -7.34 -5.68
C GLN A 174 15.97 -7.03 -6.59
N GLU A 175 17.06 -7.76 -6.43
CA GLU A 175 18.25 -7.66 -7.28
C GLU A 175 17.93 -7.94 -8.75
N LEU A 176 17.15 -8.98 -9.05
CA LEU A 176 16.72 -9.30 -10.41
C LEU A 176 15.93 -8.17 -11.04
N ASN A 177 15.03 -7.53 -10.29
CA ASN A 177 14.22 -6.42 -10.79
C ASN A 177 15.05 -5.14 -10.99
N GLU A 178 15.99 -4.87 -10.09
CA GLU A 178 16.90 -3.73 -10.18
C GLU A 178 17.79 -3.86 -11.43
N LEU A 179 18.43 -5.03 -11.61
CA LEU A 179 19.22 -5.33 -12.80
C LEU A 179 18.38 -5.26 -14.07
N ARG A 180 17.14 -5.79 -14.03
CA ARG A 180 16.22 -5.68 -15.17
C ARG A 180 15.97 -4.23 -15.56
N ARG A 181 15.74 -3.33 -14.60
CA ARG A 181 15.51 -1.91 -14.85
C ARG A 181 16.75 -1.25 -15.48
N GLN A 182 17.91 -1.44 -14.86
CA GLN A 182 19.18 -0.86 -15.33
C GLN A 182 19.55 -1.33 -16.74
N LEU A 183 19.39 -2.63 -17.02
CA LEU A 183 19.69 -3.20 -18.33
C LEU A 183 18.71 -2.75 -19.42
N ILE A 184 17.43 -2.49 -19.07
CA ILE A 184 16.45 -1.90 -19.99
C ILE A 184 16.82 -0.45 -20.30
N GLU A 185 17.08 0.36 -19.27
CA GLU A 185 17.44 1.78 -19.43
C GLU A 185 18.73 1.96 -20.24
N GLY A 186 19.66 1.00 -20.14
CA GLY A 186 20.91 0.99 -20.90
C GLY A 186 20.81 0.40 -22.31
N SER A 187 19.63 -0.02 -22.79
CA SER A 187 19.48 -0.72 -24.08
C SER A 187 18.27 -0.25 -24.88
N ASP A 188 18.54 0.44 -26.00
CA ASP A 188 17.51 0.86 -26.98
C ASP A 188 16.70 -0.33 -27.52
N GLU A 189 17.35 -1.48 -27.68
CA GLU A 189 16.72 -2.72 -28.15
C GLU A 189 15.75 -3.27 -27.10
N ALA A 190 16.14 -3.26 -25.81
CA ALA A 190 15.26 -3.66 -24.72
C ALA A 190 14.07 -2.69 -24.56
N GLN A 191 14.31 -1.39 -24.71
CA GLN A 191 13.25 -0.38 -24.67
C GLN A 191 12.24 -0.55 -25.82
N THR A 192 12.74 -0.84 -27.03
CA THR A 192 11.89 -1.17 -28.19
C THR A 192 11.03 -2.39 -27.92
N GLN A 193 11.58 -3.43 -27.31
CA GLN A 193 10.84 -4.64 -26.96
C GLN A 193 9.80 -4.39 -25.86
N ILE A 194 10.08 -3.52 -24.89
CA ILE A 194 9.10 -3.06 -23.90
C ILE A 194 7.92 -2.36 -24.58
N ASP A 195 8.19 -1.49 -25.54
CA ASP A 195 7.14 -0.78 -26.27
C ASP A 195 6.32 -1.73 -27.16
N ALA A 196 6.94 -2.76 -27.72
CA ALA A 196 6.23 -3.85 -28.41
C ALA A 196 5.29 -4.62 -27.47
N ILE A 197 5.73 -4.94 -26.24
CA ILE A 197 4.88 -5.57 -25.22
C ILE A 197 3.71 -4.65 -24.84
N LYS A 198 3.94 -3.34 -24.67
CA LYS A 198 2.87 -2.37 -24.41
C LYS A 198 1.85 -2.33 -25.55
N ALA A 199 2.33 -2.27 -26.80
CA ALA A 199 1.49 -2.26 -27.99
C ALA A 199 0.64 -3.55 -28.09
N LEU A 200 1.23 -4.71 -27.82
CA LEU A 200 0.52 -5.99 -27.82
C LEU A 200 -0.60 -6.04 -26.78
N ASN A 201 -0.32 -5.54 -25.57
CA ASN A 201 -1.34 -5.39 -24.51
C ASN A 201 -2.44 -4.39 -24.89
N GLU A 202 -2.09 -3.27 -25.53
CA GLU A 202 -3.05 -2.27 -25.98
C GLU A 202 -3.94 -2.78 -27.11
N GLN A 203 -3.36 -3.51 -28.06
CA GLN A 203 -4.09 -4.13 -29.15
C GLN A 203 -5.08 -5.18 -28.64
N PHE A 204 -4.68 -6.06 -27.72
CA PHE A 204 -5.60 -7.01 -27.10
C PHE A 204 -6.80 -6.34 -26.40
N ARG A 205 -6.57 -5.21 -25.72
CA ARG A 205 -7.65 -4.42 -25.07
C ARG A 205 -8.55 -3.71 -26.07
N THR A 206 -8.04 -3.38 -27.26
CA THR A 206 -8.79 -2.78 -28.34
C THR A 206 -9.67 -3.83 -29.01
N ASP A 207 -9.10 -5.01 -29.30
CA ASP A 207 -9.78 -6.11 -29.99
C ASP A 207 -10.80 -6.82 -29.07
N ASN A 208 -10.61 -6.78 -27.75
CA ASN A 208 -11.46 -7.45 -26.78
C ASN A 208 -11.99 -6.46 -25.70
N PRO A 209 -12.89 -5.52 -26.07
CA PRO A 209 -13.38 -4.50 -25.14
C PRO A 209 -14.15 -5.08 -23.95
N ASP A 210 -14.82 -6.22 -24.13
CA ASP A 210 -15.61 -6.89 -23.08
C ASP A 210 -14.73 -7.61 -22.03
N LEU A 211 -13.47 -7.88 -22.38
CA LEU A 211 -12.47 -8.50 -21.49
C LEU A 211 -11.66 -7.46 -20.72
N ARG A 212 -11.97 -6.18 -20.87
CA ARG A 212 -11.26 -5.11 -20.17
C ARG A 212 -11.37 -5.31 -18.66
N PRO A 213 -10.26 -5.16 -17.91
CA PRO A 213 -10.32 -5.21 -16.46
C PRO A 213 -11.33 -4.18 -15.97
N SER A 214 -12.16 -4.58 -15.01
CA SER A 214 -13.20 -3.69 -14.51
C SER A 214 -12.60 -2.35 -14.09
N PRO A 215 -13.29 -1.21 -14.32
CA PRO A 215 -12.77 0.11 -13.94
C PRO A 215 -12.33 0.19 -12.48
N ARG A 216 -12.92 -0.61 -11.59
CA ARG A 216 -12.50 -0.76 -10.18
C ARG A 216 -11.13 -1.43 -10.01
N ARG A 217 -10.81 -2.45 -10.82
CA ARG A 217 -9.51 -3.13 -10.83
C ARG A 217 -8.42 -2.20 -11.37
N VAL A 218 -8.72 -1.50 -12.47
CA VAL A 218 -7.82 -0.47 -13.04
C VAL A 218 -7.56 0.64 -12.03
N ALA A 219 -8.61 1.19 -11.39
CA ALA A 219 -8.45 2.21 -10.37
C ALA A 219 -7.66 1.74 -9.14
N ARG A 220 -7.72 0.45 -8.78
CA ARG A 220 -6.92 -0.10 -7.68
C ARG A 220 -5.44 -0.17 -8.06
N HIS A 221 -5.12 -0.59 -9.28
CA HIS A 221 -3.76 -0.67 -9.79
C HIS A 221 -3.13 0.72 -9.92
N LEU A 222 -3.81 1.66 -10.58
CA LEU A 222 -3.36 3.06 -10.70
C LEU A 222 -3.17 3.73 -9.34
N ARG A 223 -3.98 3.41 -8.32
CA ARG A 223 -3.76 3.90 -6.94
C ARG A 223 -2.48 3.37 -6.31
N HIS A 224 -2.06 2.17 -6.69
CA HIS A 224 -0.83 1.58 -6.19
C HIS A 224 0.37 2.23 -6.88
N GLU A 225 0.34 2.34 -8.21
CA GLU A 225 1.35 3.05 -9.02
C GLU A 225 1.54 4.47 -8.51
N VAL A 226 0.48 5.28 -8.44
CA VAL A 226 0.54 6.66 -7.90
C VAL A 226 1.16 6.72 -6.50
N ARG A 227 0.97 5.70 -5.65
CA ARG A 227 1.61 5.68 -4.32
C ARG A 227 3.10 5.38 -4.40
N GLN A 228 3.51 4.51 -5.32
CA GLN A 228 4.92 4.20 -5.56
C GLN A 228 5.62 5.42 -6.16
N ASP A 229 5.03 6.05 -7.17
CA ASP A 229 5.62 7.23 -7.82
C ASP A 229 5.73 8.42 -6.85
N ILE A 230 4.74 8.60 -5.96
CA ILE A 230 4.84 9.61 -4.88
C ILE A 230 5.97 9.27 -3.90
N ALA A 231 6.20 7.99 -3.61
CA ALA A 231 7.30 7.57 -2.75
C ALA A 231 8.65 7.80 -3.43
N GLU A 232 8.78 7.50 -4.72
CA GLU A 232 9.98 7.78 -5.53
C GLU A 232 10.29 9.28 -5.58
N VAL A 233 9.28 10.13 -5.82
CA VAL A 233 9.45 11.59 -5.74
C VAL A 233 9.93 12.02 -4.34
N ARG A 234 9.45 11.38 -3.27
CA ARG A 234 9.90 11.69 -1.91
C ARG A 234 11.36 11.27 -1.71
N ASP A 235 11.73 10.07 -2.12
CA ASP A 235 13.10 9.55 -1.98
C ASP A 235 14.09 10.42 -2.77
N LEU A 236 13.75 10.84 -3.99
CA LEU A 236 14.54 11.79 -4.78
C LEU A 236 14.65 13.17 -4.09
N ASN A 237 13.57 13.65 -3.46
CA ASN A 237 13.62 14.90 -2.68
C ASN A 237 14.53 14.77 -1.46
N ASP A 238 14.54 13.62 -0.79
CA ASP A 238 15.41 13.36 0.35
C ASP A 238 16.88 13.27 -0.09
N GLN A 239 17.17 12.61 -1.23
CA GLN A 239 18.50 12.60 -1.85
C GLN A 239 18.97 14.01 -2.22
N LEU A 240 18.12 14.79 -2.89
CA LEU A 240 18.44 16.17 -3.26
C LEU A 240 18.70 17.02 -2.00
N ASN A 241 17.87 16.90 -0.97
CA ASN A 241 18.10 17.63 0.28
C ASN A 241 19.42 17.24 0.95
N ALA A 242 19.82 15.97 0.89
CA ALA A 242 21.11 15.51 1.42
C ALA A 242 22.30 16.10 0.64
N LEU A 243 22.22 16.16 -0.70
CA LEU A 243 23.23 16.80 -1.54
C LEU A 243 23.37 18.29 -1.19
N LEU A 244 22.25 19.02 -1.19
CA LEU A 244 22.25 20.46 -0.90
C LEU A 244 22.69 20.78 0.54
N ALA A 245 22.36 19.92 1.50
CA ALA A 245 22.80 20.05 2.89
C ALA A 245 24.30 19.78 3.06
N ALA A 246 24.90 18.95 2.21
CA ALA A 246 26.35 18.77 2.20
C ALA A 246 27.08 20.03 1.68
N ASP A 247 26.46 20.75 0.74
CA ASP A 247 27.02 21.97 0.14
C ASP A 247 26.77 23.24 0.96
N SER A 248 25.75 23.25 1.83
CA SER A 248 25.39 24.42 2.63
C SER A 248 24.95 24.06 4.05
N VAL A 249 25.73 24.54 5.02
CA VAL A 249 25.43 24.44 6.46
C VAL A 249 24.13 25.18 6.79
N GLU A 250 23.90 26.36 6.20
CA GLU A 250 22.66 27.14 6.40
C GLU A 250 21.43 26.35 5.92
N TYR A 251 21.55 25.68 4.76
CA TYR A 251 20.47 24.84 4.24
C TYR A 251 20.23 23.63 5.14
N ALA A 252 21.29 22.96 5.59
CA ALA A 252 21.22 21.80 6.49
C ALA A 252 20.51 22.13 7.82
N GLU A 253 20.84 23.28 8.43
CA GLU A 253 20.21 23.74 9.67
C GLU A 253 18.72 24.08 9.47
N LEU A 254 18.38 24.75 8.37
CA LEU A 254 17.00 25.11 8.07
C LEU A 254 16.11 23.88 7.83
N ILE A 255 16.60 22.85 7.12
CA ILE A 255 15.82 21.63 6.88
C ILE A 255 15.68 20.78 8.16
N ALA A 256 16.65 20.80 9.07
CA ALA A 256 16.63 20.04 10.32
C ALA A 256 15.70 20.64 11.39
N LYS A 257 15.36 21.93 11.30
CA LYS A 257 14.47 22.62 12.24
C LYS A 257 13.08 21.96 12.31
N GLU A 258 12.61 21.54 13.48
CA GLU A 258 11.27 20.92 13.64
C GLU A 258 10.14 21.88 13.28
N ASP A 259 10.16 23.08 13.87
CA ASP A 259 9.15 24.11 13.67
C ASP A 259 9.63 25.16 12.65
N LYS A 260 9.31 24.93 11.38
CA LYS A 260 9.61 25.86 10.29
C LYS A 260 8.54 26.94 10.16
N THR A 261 8.93 28.21 10.28
CA THR A 261 8.07 29.36 10.00
C THR A 261 7.84 29.54 8.49
N PRO A 262 6.87 30.36 8.05
CA PRO A 262 6.74 30.72 6.64
C PRO A 262 8.02 31.32 6.04
N GLU A 263 8.73 32.17 6.79
CA GLU A 263 9.99 32.78 6.38
C GLU A 263 11.10 31.73 6.24
N ASP A 264 11.17 30.75 7.16
CA ASP A 264 12.10 29.61 7.01
C ASP A 264 11.82 28.83 5.73
N ARG A 265 10.55 28.62 5.37
CA ARG A 265 10.16 27.90 4.14
C ARG A 265 10.52 28.68 2.88
N GLU A 266 10.34 30.00 2.89
CA GLU A 266 10.75 30.89 1.80
C GLU A 266 12.27 30.84 1.63
N ARG A 267 13.03 30.97 2.73
CA ARG A 267 14.49 30.90 2.71
C ARG A 267 15.02 29.54 2.24
N ILE A 268 14.39 28.45 2.65
CA ILE A 268 14.68 27.10 2.11
C ILE A 268 14.45 27.07 0.60
N GLY A 269 13.37 27.67 0.11
CA GLY A 269 13.06 27.74 -1.32
C GLY A 269 14.12 28.50 -2.13
N GLU A 270 14.54 29.66 -1.63
CA GLU A 270 15.61 30.48 -2.23
C GLU A 270 16.95 29.73 -2.28
N LEU A 271 17.42 29.25 -1.12
CA LEU A 271 18.68 28.52 -1.02
C LEU A 271 18.66 27.26 -1.87
N ARG A 272 17.54 26.55 -1.91
CA ARG A 272 17.39 25.37 -2.76
C ARG A 272 17.57 25.72 -4.23
N ALA A 273 16.98 26.81 -4.71
CA ALA A 273 17.12 27.24 -6.09
C ALA A 273 18.57 27.67 -6.40
N GLU A 274 19.20 28.42 -5.51
CA GLU A 274 20.59 28.86 -5.65
C GLU A 274 21.57 27.67 -5.68
N LEU A 275 21.42 26.73 -4.75
CA LEU A 275 22.31 25.57 -4.62
C LEU A 275 22.11 24.56 -5.75
N ILE A 276 20.87 24.34 -6.22
CA ILE A 276 20.61 23.52 -7.41
C ILE A 276 21.29 24.12 -8.64
N ALA A 277 21.17 25.43 -8.84
CA ALA A 277 21.80 26.11 -9.98
C ALA A 277 23.35 26.10 -9.91
N ALA A 278 23.91 25.93 -8.71
CA ALA A 278 25.35 25.91 -8.47
C ALA A 278 25.98 24.50 -8.48
N ASN A 279 25.17 23.43 -8.48
CA ASN A 279 25.65 22.04 -8.43
C ASN A 279 25.00 21.20 -9.55
N GLU A 280 25.82 20.71 -10.48
CA GLU A 280 25.38 19.89 -11.63
C GLU A 280 24.70 18.57 -11.21
N ASP A 281 25.19 17.91 -10.16
CA ASP A 281 24.58 16.67 -9.65
C ASP A 281 23.21 16.96 -9.00
N ALA A 282 23.10 18.07 -8.28
CA ALA A 282 21.83 18.52 -7.71
C ALA A 282 20.82 18.93 -8.80
N GLN A 283 21.29 19.53 -9.89
CA GLN A 283 20.48 19.84 -11.06
C GLN A 283 19.95 18.57 -11.73
N ALA A 284 20.80 17.55 -11.92
CA ALA A 284 20.37 16.28 -12.51
C ALA A 284 19.27 15.59 -11.68
N VAL A 285 19.40 15.58 -10.36
CA VAL A 285 18.36 15.03 -9.47
C VAL A 285 17.09 15.90 -9.49
N ALA A 286 17.23 17.23 -9.57
CA ALA A 286 16.08 18.13 -9.69
C ALA A 286 15.28 17.90 -10.98
N ASP A 287 15.95 17.63 -12.11
CA ASP A 287 15.32 17.30 -13.38
C ASP A 287 14.57 15.95 -13.29
N GLN A 288 15.16 14.92 -12.68
CA GLN A 288 14.49 13.64 -12.42
C GLN A 288 13.22 13.80 -11.55
N ILE A 289 13.28 14.66 -10.52
CA ILE A 289 12.10 14.98 -9.70
C ILE A 289 11.00 15.63 -10.54
N GLN A 290 11.35 16.48 -11.50
CA GLN A 290 10.38 17.13 -12.38
C GLN A 290 9.68 16.11 -13.29
N ASP A 291 10.44 15.19 -13.88
CA ASP A 291 9.92 14.13 -14.74
C ASP A 291 9.00 13.18 -13.95
N ALA A 292 9.45 12.70 -12.79
CA ALA A 292 8.65 11.84 -11.90
C ALA A 292 7.35 12.55 -11.44
N ARG A 293 7.39 13.86 -11.16
CA ARG A 293 6.19 14.64 -10.84
C ARG A 293 5.23 14.74 -12.03
N GLN A 294 5.74 14.79 -13.25
CA GLN A 294 4.91 14.82 -14.45
C GLN A 294 4.21 13.47 -14.65
N GLU A 295 4.89 12.36 -14.40
CA GLU A 295 4.30 11.01 -14.40
C GLU A 295 3.19 10.89 -13.35
N VAL A 296 3.46 11.25 -12.09
CA VAL A 296 2.44 11.30 -11.01
C VAL A 296 1.21 12.10 -11.44
N ARG A 297 1.41 13.27 -12.08
CA ARG A 297 0.29 14.10 -12.57
C ARG A 297 -0.51 13.39 -13.65
N GLN A 298 0.14 12.69 -14.56
CA GLN A 298 -0.53 11.92 -15.62
C GLN A 298 -1.34 10.77 -15.01
N ASP A 299 -0.77 10.03 -14.08
CA ASP A 299 -1.44 8.87 -13.47
C ASP A 299 -2.57 9.28 -12.53
N VAL A 300 -2.44 10.42 -11.83
CA VAL A 300 -3.55 11.03 -11.09
C VAL A 300 -4.69 11.46 -12.04
N ARG A 301 -4.38 12.02 -13.21
CA ARG A 301 -5.39 12.37 -14.23
C ARG A 301 -6.08 11.12 -14.77
N ARG A 302 -5.32 10.08 -15.11
CA ARG A 302 -5.86 8.77 -15.54
C ARG A 302 -6.75 8.16 -14.46
N LEU A 303 -6.30 8.15 -13.20
CA LEU A 303 -7.06 7.66 -12.07
C LEU A 303 -8.37 8.44 -11.86
N ARG A 304 -8.35 9.77 -12.02
CA ARG A 304 -9.55 10.61 -11.96
C ARG A 304 -10.53 10.22 -13.06
N HIS A 305 -10.05 10.09 -14.30
CA HIS A 305 -10.89 9.71 -15.44
C HIS A 305 -11.56 8.34 -15.25
N VAL A 306 -10.81 7.33 -14.80
CA VAL A 306 -11.34 6.00 -14.48
C VAL A 306 -12.33 6.06 -13.32
N ARG A 307 -12.07 6.85 -12.27
CA ARG A 307 -12.98 7.02 -11.13
C ARG A 307 -14.31 7.64 -11.55
N ASP A 308 -14.27 8.63 -12.43
CA ASP A 308 -15.47 9.32 -12.90
C ASP A 308 -16.32 8.39 -13.80
N HIS A 309 -15.69 7.40 -14.46
CA HIS A 309 -16.41 6.29 -15.13
C HIS A 309 -17.00 5.25 -14.15
N VAL A 310 -16.36 5.01 -12.99
CA VAL A 310 -16.81 4.03 -11.98
C VAL A 310 -17.98 4.55 -11.14
N ASN A 311 -17.93 5.83 -10.76
CA ASN A 311 -18.83 6.43 -9.77
C ASN A 311 -19.80 7.45 -10.38
N GLY A 312 -19.75 7.67 -11.70
CA GLY A 312 -20.36 8.81 -12.38
C GLY A 312 -19.56 10.11 -12.14
N PRO A 313 -19.81 11.16 -12.95
CA PRO A 313 -19.24 12.48 -12.69
C PRO A 313 -19.68 12.96 -11.30
N ARG A 314 -18.73 13.48 -10.51
CA ARG A 314 -19.08 14.17 -9.26
C ARG A 314 -20.07 15.29 -9.58
N PRO A 315 -21.16 15.47 -8.81
CA PRO A 315 -21.90 16.71 -8.85
C PRO A 315 -20.87 17.84 -8.62
N GLY A 316 -20.88 18.84 -9.49
CA GLY A 316 -20.04 20.02 -9.31
C GLY A 316 -20.31 20.68 -7.96
N PRO A 317 -19.45 21.63 -7.54
CA PRO A 317 -19.80 22.48 -6.43
C PRO A 317 -21.16 23.09 -6.73
N VAL A 318 -22.13 22.86 -5.84
CA VAL A 318 -23.39 23.58 -5.89
C VAL A 318 -23.00 25.03 -5.67
N ASP A 319 -23.18 25.87 -6.70
CA ASP A 319 -23.10 27.32 -6.55
C ASP A 319 -24.07 27.68 -5.42
N ARG A 320 -23.52 27.93 -4.23
CA ARG A 320 -24.17 28.79 -3.25
C ARG A 320 -24.00 30.18 -3.82
N THR A 321 -24.96 30.61 -4.63
CA THR A 321 -25.22 32.04 -4.77
C THR A 321 -25.58 32.55 -3.37
N ASP A 322 -24.66 33.32 -2.81
CA ASP A 322 -24.94 34.27 -1.74
C ASP A 322 -26.05 35.22 -2.24
N ASP A 323 -27.29 34.92 -1.87
CA ASP A 323 -28.35 35.94 -1.81
C ASP A 323 -28.54 36.30 -0.34
N GLY A 324 -27.52 36.98 0.19
CA GLY A 324 -27.54 37.69 1.46
C GLY A 324 -27.43 39.19 1.20
N ASP A 325 -28.60 39.82 1.09
CA ASP A 325 -28.92 41.13 1.66
C ASP A 325 -27.91 42.28 1.40
N THR A 326 -28.25 43.14 0.42
CA THR A 326 -27.87 44.55 0.49
C THR A 326 -29.14 45.39 0.59
N GLY A 327 -29.47 45.76 1.82
CA GLY A 327 -30.42 46.81 2.12
C GLY A 327 -30.02 48.13 1.45
N GLY A 328 -31.01 48.80 0.88
CA GLY A 328 -30.95 50.18 0.40
C GLY A 328 -32.28 50.85 0.72
N THR A 329 -32.24 51.66 1.76
CA THR A 329 -33.29 52.50 2.35
C THR A 329 -33.94 53.48 1.37
N GLU A 330 -35.22 53.78 1.60
CA GLU A 330 -35.65 55.18 1.74
C GLU A 330 -35.42 55.63 3.19
#